data_AF-A0A0F9CD31-F1
#
_entry.id   AF-A0A0F9CD31-F1
#
_cell.length_a   1.000
_cell.length_b   1.000
_cell.length_c   1.000
_cell.angle_alpha   90.00
_cell.angle_beta   90.00
_cell.angle_gamma   90.00
#
_symmetry.space_group_name_H-M   'P 1'
#
loop_
_entity.id
_entity.type
_entity.pdbx_description
1 polymer ?
#
loop_
_entity_poly.entity_id
_entity_poly.type
_entity_poly.pdbx_seq_one_letter_code
_entity_poly.pdbx_strand_id
1 'polypeptide(L)' 'DMENSSRIVSLEASRRLGNNMKTTFEARSFLSSHEDDITYDARDDDYIQLELTYYF' A
#
# COMPACT_ATOMS: atom_id res chain seq x y z
N ASP A 1 21.77 0.53 -20.97
CA ASP A 1 21.75 0.29 -19.52
C ASP A 1 20.33 0.46 -19.04
N MET A 2 19.84 -0.46 -18.21
CA MET A 2 18.47 -0.51 -17.73
C MET A 2 18.25 0.54 -16.63
N GLU A 3 18.07 1.81 -17.01
CA GLU A 3 17.72 2.91 -16.09
C GLU A 3 16.21 3.02 -15.83
N ASN A 4 15.43 1.98 -16.12
CA ASN A 4 14.01 1.97 -15.84
C ASN A 4 13.80 1.59 -14.36
N SER A 5 13.63 2.60 -13.50
CA SER A 5 13.28 2.38 -12.08
C SER A 5 11.81 2.68 -11.82
N SER A 6 11.02 1.65 -11.49
CA SER A 6 9.73 1.83 -10.83
C SER A 6 9.92 2.22 -9.36
N ARG A 7 9.04 3.10 -8.84
CA ARG A 7 9.05 3.57 -7.45
C ARG A 7 7.68 3.42 -6.84
N ILE A 8 7.61 2.66 -5.76
CA ILE A 8 6.40 2.45 -4.97
C ILE A 8 6.69 2.89 -3.54
N VAL A 9 5.76 3.62 -2.93
CA VAL A 9 5.81 4.01 -1.52
C VAL A 9 4.59 3.45 -0.82
N SER A 10 4.80 2.80 0.32
CA SER A 10 3.73 2.37 1.21
C SER A 10 3.84 3.03 2.58
N LEU A 11 2.69 3.30 3.18
CA LEU A 11 2.56 3.75 4.55
C LEU A 11 1.60 2.79 5.28
N GLU A 12 2.08 2.21 6.36
CA GLU A 12 1.33 1.27 7.18
C GLU A 12 1.29 1.77 8.62
N ALA A 13 0.08 1.84 9.18
CA ALA A 13 -0.14 2.20 10.57
C ALA A 13 -1.16 1.25 11.19
N SER A 14 -0.95 0.85 12.44
CA SER A 14 -1.95 0.08 13.15
C SER A 14 -2.04 0.46 14.62
N ARG A 15 -3.23 0.32 15.17
CA ARG A 15 -3.51 0.63 16.57
C ARG A 15 -4.49 -0.37 17.16
N ARG A 16 -4.15 -0.89 18.34
CA ARG A 16 -5.10 -1.65 19.18
C ARG A 16 -6.07 -0.69 19.86
N LEU A 17 -7.35 -1.03 19.80
CA LEU A 17 -8.43 -0.36 20.52
C LEU A 17 -8.91 -1.33 21.60
N GLY A 18 -8.43 -1.12 22.83
CA GLY A 18 -8.65 -2.07 23.92
C GLY A 18 -8.01 -3.44 23.64
N ASN A 19 -8.66 -4.50 24.14
CA ASN A 19 -8.13 -5.87 24.07
C ASN A 19 -8.75 -6.70 22.94
N ASN A 20 -9.84 -6.24 22.35
CA ASN A 20 -10.68 -7.01 21.43
C ASN A 20 -10.79 -6.37 20.04
N MET A 21 -10.17 -5.22 19.79
CA MET A 21 -10.24 -4.56 18.48
C MET A 21 -8.87 -4.07 18.02
N LYS A 22 -8.62 -4.13 16.71
CA LYS A 22 -7.46 -3.54 16.05
C LYS A 22 -7.92 -2.81 14.80
N THR A 23 -7.44 -1.59 14.63
CA THR A 23 -7.56 -0.83 13.38
C THR A 23 -6.23 -0.83 12.66
N THR A 24 -6.25 -1.09 11.36
CA THR A 24 -5.09 -1.03 10.48
C THR A 24 -5.40 -0.05 9.36
N PHE A 25 -4.47 0.84 9.06
CA PHE A 25 -4.51 1.76 7.94
C PHE A 25 -3.31 1.46 7.04
N GLU A 26 -3.57 1.31 5.75
CA GLU A 26 -2.53 1.13 4.73
C GLU A 26 -2.80 2.11 3.60
N ALA A 27 -1.74 2.72 3.08
CA ALA A 27 -1.77 3.50 1.87
C ALA A 27 -0.61 3.08 0.97
N ARG A 28 -0.85 2.99 -0.33
CA ARG A 28 0.17 2.70 -1.33
C ARG A 28 0.05 3.65 -2.50
N SER A 29 1.19 4.14 -2.97
CA SER A 29 1.27 4.99 -4.15
C SER A 29 2.38 4.54 -5.10
N PHE A 30 2.09 4.54 -6.40
CA PHE A 30 2.97 4.20 -7.50
C PHE A 30 3.48 5.50 -8.15
N LEU A 31 4.67 5.95 -7.76
CA LEU A 31 5.18 7.28 -8.12
C LEU A 31 5.83 7.35 -9.51
N SER A 32 6.30 6.21 -10.02
CA SER A 32 6.93 6.07 -11.33
C SER A 32 6.86 4.61 -11.70
N SER A 33 6.39 4.26 -12.89
CA SER A 33 6.48 2.91 -13.44
C SER A 33 6.84 3.04 -14.91
N HIS A 34 7.91 2.37 -15.34
CA HIS A 34 8.30 2.35 -16.75
C HIS A 34 7.43 1.35 -17.51
N GLU A 35 7.17 1.58 -18.79
CA GLU A 35 6.28 0.74 -19.61
C GLU A 35 6.75 -0.72 -19.71
N ASP A 36 8.05 -0.96 -19.52
CA ASP A 36 8.67 -2.29 -19.53
C ASP A 36 8.60 -3.00 -18.16
N ASP A 37 8.19 -2.31 -17.09
CA ASP A 37 8.12 -2.86 -15.74
C ASP A 37 6.77 -3.55 -15.48
N ILE A 38 6.79 -4.70 -14.81
CA ILE A 38 5.57 -5.45 -14.42
C ILE A 38 4.60 -4.64 -13.54
N THR A 39 5.08 -3.58 -12.88
CA THR A 39 4.25 -2.69 -12.05
C THR A 39 3.53 -1.61 -12.87
N TYR A 40 3.84 -1.48 -14.17
CA TYR A 40 3.23 -0.47 -15.05
C TYR A 40 1.73 -0.62 -15.17
N ASP A 41 1.23 -1.85 -15.19
CA ASP A 41 -0.21 -2.11 -15.25
C ASP A 41 -0.93 -1.59 -14.00
N ALA A 42 -0.24 -1.51 -12.86
CA ALA A 42 -0.75 -1.03 -11.58
C ALA A 42 -0.35 0.43 -11.28
N ARG A 43 0.24 1.16 -12.23
CA ARG A 43 0.77 2.52 -12.01
C ARG A 43 -0.28 3.55 -11.60
N ASP A 44 -1.54 3.29 -11.94
CA ASP A 44 -2.69 4.16 -11.66
C ASP A 44 -3.55 3.58 -10.50
N ASP A 45 -3.09 2.50 -9.86
CA ASP A 45 -3.83 1.74 -8.83
C ASP A 45 -3.42 2.12 -7.40
N ASP A 46 -3.16 3.41 -7.17
CA ASP A 46 -2.98 3.97 -5.83
C ASP A 46 -4.19 3.62 -4.94
N TYR A 47 -3.93 3.17 -3.71
CA TYR A 47 -5.02 2.79 -2.80
C TYR A 47 -4.78 3.22 -1.36
N ILE A 48 -5.90 3.34 -0.66
CA ILE A 48 -5.98 3.49 0.78
C ILE A 48 -6.92 2.40 1.31
N GLN A 49 -6.48 1.67 2.31
CA GLN A 49 -7.24 0.63 2.98
C GLN A 49 -7.36 0.95 4.47
N LEU A 50 -8.58 0.83 4.99
CA LEU A 50 -8.86 0.87 6.42
C LEU A 50 -9.50 -0.46 6.81
N GLU A 51 -8.88 -1.17 7.75
CA GLU A 51 -9.36 -2.44 8.27
C GLU A 51 -9.69 -2.31 9.76
N LEU A 52 -10.82 -2.91 10.15
CA LEU A 52 -11.19 -3.11 11.55
C LEU A 52 -11.33 -4.61 11.83
N THR A 53 -10.47 -5.12 12.69
CA THR A 53 -10.52 -6.51 13.16
C THR A 53 -11.09 -6.55 14.59
N TYR A 54 -12.09 -7.40 14.80
CA TYR A 54 -12.62 -7.74 16.13
C TYR A 54 -12.17 -9.16 16.53
N TYR A 55 -11.66 -9.30 17.75
CA TYR A 55 -11.22 -10.57 18.36
C TYR A 55 -12.26 -11.00 19.40
N PHE A 56 -12.83 -12.20 19.23
CA PHE A 56 -13.84 -12.83 20.09
C PHE A 56 -13.24 -13.82 21.08
#